data_AF-A0A818N2X6-F1
#
_entry.id   AF-A0A818N2X6-F1
#
_cell.length_a   1.000
_cell.length_b   1.000
_cell.length_c   1.000
_cell.angle_alpha   90.00
_cell.angle_beta   90.00
_cell.angle_gamma   90.00
#
_symmetry.space_group_name_H-M   'P 1'
#
loop_
_entity.id
_entity.type
_entity.pdbx_description
1 polymer ?
#
loop_
_entity_poly.entity_id
_entity_poly.type
_entity_poly.pdbx_seq_one_letter_code
_entity_poly.pdbx_strand_id
1 'polypeptide(L)'
;MDFHSEELNRKSFSKNIQVEAHNSHIGDARETGSRRAREINIGQLVRERFGIANTFNIGFTTYTGTVTAADSWDMDPNFKRVRPSLDESVEFLLHEAMINNSTMINDGQYFLLFRSNNPSVILSKELHTELHKKRLERAIGVIYRPRTERQSHYFDANLSTQFDCVIHVDVTRALRPLEMHPAWEQAEKEHIPDTFPMNV
;
A
#
# COMPACT_ATOMS: atom_id res chain seq x y z
N MET A 1 10.69 -52.56 -8.25
CA MET A 1 10.99 -51.91 -6.96
C MET A 1 9.75 -51.15 -6.56
N ASP A 2 8.93 -51.81 -5.77
CA ASP A 2 7.74 -51.24 -5.16
C ASP A 2 8.16 -50.21 -4.12
N PHE A 3 7.62 -49.00 -4.21
CA PHE A 3 7.68 -48.05 -3.11
C PHE A 3 6.37 -48.11 -2.36
N HIS A 4 6.45 -48.71 -1.18
CA HIS A 4 5.40 -48.81 -0.17
C HIS A 4 4.72 -47.45 0.08
N SER A 5 3.40 -47.45 -0.07
CA SER A 5 2.50 -46.46 0.49
C SER A 5 2.43 -46.67 2.01
N GLU A 6 3.28 -45.99 2.76
CA GLU A 6 3.01 -45.75 4.18
C GLU A 6 2.19 -44.47 4.32
N GLU A 7 0.94 -44.69 4.69
CA GLU A 7 -0.08 -43.72 5.04
C GLU A 7 0.36 -42.97 6.31
N LEU A 8 1.27 -42.02 6.15
CA LEU A 8 1.57 -41.06 7.20
C LEU A 8 0.37 -40.14 7.34
N ASN A 9 -0.33 -40.34 8.45
CA ASN A 9 -1.34 -39.49 9.06
C ASN A 9 -0.78 -38.06 9.27
N ARG A 10 -0.57 -37.33 8.17
CA ARG A 10 -0.12 -35.94 8.18
C ARG A 10 -1.32 -35.12 8.62
N LYS A 11 -1.27 -34.60 9.84
CA LYS A 11 -2.03 -33.39 10.19
C LYS A 11 -1.91 -32.44 9.01
N SER A 12 -3.02 -32.20 8.32
CA SER A 12 -3.09 -31.33 7.16
C SER A 12 -2.81 -29.91 7.64
N PHE A 13 -1.54 -29.52 7.72
CA PHE A 13 -1.19 -28.12 7.77
C PHE A 13 -1.66 -27.52 6.46
N SER A 14 -2.64 -26.61 6.51
CA SER A 14 -2.91 -25.78 5.34
C SER A 14 -1.60 -25.04 5.04
N LYS A 15 -1.06 -25.25 3.84
CA LYS A 15 0.12 -24.51 3.41
C LYS A 15 -0.35 -23.13 3.01
N ASN A 16 -0.13 -22.15 3.87
CA ASN A 16 -0.36 -20.75 3.55
C ASN A 16 0.90 -20.19 2.87
N ILE A 17 0.72 -19.34 1.86
CA ILE A 17 1.80 -18.67 1.13
C ILE A 17 1.58 -17.17 1.26
N GLN A 18 2.64 -16.44 1.60
CA GLN A 18 2.66 -14.98 1.57
C GLN A 18 3.45 -14.51 0.36
N VAL A 19 2.88 -13.59 -0.40
CA VAL A 19 3.54 -12.91 -1.52
C VAL A 19 3.64 -11.44 -1.16
N GLU A 20 4.87 -10.92 -1.10
CA GLU A 20 5.13 -9.52 -0.84
C GLU A 20 5.59 -8.84 -2.14
N ALA A 21 4.86 -7.82 -2.55
CA ALA A 21 5.18 -6.98 -3.69
C ALA A 21 4.43 -5.65 -3.57
N HIS A 22 4.80 -4.68 -4.40
CA HIS A 22 4.16 -3.36 -4.44
C HIS A 22 2.65 -3.49 -4.75
N ASN A 23 1.83 -2.54 -4.24
CA ASN A 23 0.35 -2.54 -4.40
C ASN A 23 -0.11 -2.81 -5.83
N SER A 24 0.58 -2.23 -6.82
CA SER A 24 0.29 -2.42 -8.25
C SER A 24 0.37 -3.88 -8.71
N HIS A 25 1.07 -4.75 -7.97
CA HIS A 25 1.23 -6.16 -8.28
C HIS A 25 0.31 -7.09 -7.47
N ILE A 26 -0.18 -6.66 -6.30
CA ILE A 26 -0.90 -7.51 -5.35
C ILE A 26 -2.39 -7.16 -5.19
N GLY A 27 -2.83 -5.97 -5.62
CA GLY A 27 -4.25 -5.63 -5.71
C GLY A 27 -4.94 -6.40 -6.84
N ASP A 28 -6.27 -6.38 -6.89
CA ASP A 28 -7.02 -6.87 -8.05
C ASP A 28 -6.98 -5.84 -9.20
N ALA A 29 -6.16 -6.08 -10.24
CA ALA A 29 -5.97 -5.15 -11.35
C ALA A 29 -7.26 -4.83 -12.15
N ARG A 30 -8.31 -5.64 -12.03
CA ARG A 30 -9.60 -5.35 -12.68
C ARG A 30 -10.28 -4.12 -12.08
N GLU A 31 -9.93 -3.79 -10.85
CA GLU A 31 -10.50 -2.71 -10.06
C GLU A 31 -9.65 -1.43 -10.12
N THR A 32 -8.67 -1.38 -11.03
CA THR A 32 -7.80 -0.23 -11.25
C THR A 32 -7.88 0.30 -12.68
N GLY A 33 -7.35 1.49 -12.90
CA GLY A 33 -7.25 2.16 -14.19
C GLY A 33 -6.41 1.35 -15.18
N SER A 34 -5.53 0.47 -14.68
CA SER A 34 -4.74 -0.48 -15.45
C SER A 34 -5.56 -1.52 -16.21
N ARG A 35 -6.84 -1.77 -15.82
CA ARG A 35 -7.76 -2.54 -16.68
C ARG A 35 -7.91 -1.93 -18.07
N ARG A 36 -7.84 -0.58 -18.18
CA ARG A 36 -7.85 0.11 -19.48
C ARG A 36 -6.54 -0.05 -20.26
N ALA A 37 -5.44 -0.34 -19.58
CA ALA A 37 -4.11 -0.59 -20.16
C ALA A 37 -3.82 -2.07 -20.45
N ARG A 38 -4.75 -3.00 -20.18
CA ARG A 38 -4.59 -4.46 -20.31
C ARG A 38 -3.47 -5.06 -19.45
N GLU A 39 -3.09 -4.39 -18.37
CA GLU A 39 -2.11 -4.93 -17.44
C GLU A 39 -2.81 -5.90 -16.49
N ILE A 40 -2.23 -7.09 -16.34
CA ILE A 40 -2.64 -8.11 -15.38
C ILE A 40 -1.60 -8.17 -14.28
N ASN A 41 -2.01 -8.45 -13.05
CA ASN A 41 -1.09 -8.57 -11.93
C ASN A 41 -1.28 -9.87 -11.13
N ILE A 42 -0.36 -10.12 -10.20
CA ILE A 42 -0.32 -11.35 -9.41
C ILE A 42 -1.56 -11.45 -8.52
N GLY A 43 -1.99 -10.34 -7.91
CA GLY A 43 -3.20 -10.29 -7.09
C GLY A 43 -4.44 -10.77 -7.82
N GLN A 44 -4.67 -10.28 -9.04
CA GLN A 44 -5.75 -10.75 -9.91
C GLN A 44 -5.58 -12.24 -10.24
N LEU A 45 -4.41 -12.66 -10.73
CA LEU A 45 -4.18 -14.04 -11.16
C LEU A 45 -4.39 -15.06 -10.04
N VAL A 46 -3.89 -14.75 -8.85
CA VAL A 46 -4.03 -15.60 -7.66
C VAL A 46 -5.51 -15.69 -7.28
N ARG A 47 -6.24 -14.56 -7.26
CA ARG A 47 -7.68 -14.54 -6.97
C ARG A 47 -8.51 -15.27 -8.01
N GLU A 48 -8.18 -15.17 -9.30
CA GLU A 48 -8.85 -15.91 -10.37
C GLU A 48 -8.57 -17.42 -10.31
N ARG A 49 -7.34 -17.80 -9.95
CA ARG A 49 -6.93 -19.21 -9.89
C ARG A 49 -7.47 -19.94 -8.67
N PHE A 50 -7.43 -19.31 -7.49
CA PHE A 50 -7.74 -19.96 -6.22
C PHE A 50 -9.07 -19.51 -5.61
N GLY A 51 -9.70 -18.47 -6.17
CA GLY A 51 -10.96 -17.92 -5.72
C GLY A 51 -10.82 -17.04 -4.48
N ILE A 52 -11.75 -16.10 -4.34
CA ILE A 52 -11.72 -15.10 -3.25
C ILE A 52 -11.65 -15.73 -1.85
N ALA A 53 -12.26 -16.89 -1.64
CA ALA A 53 -12.26 -17.59 -0.36
C ALA A 53 -10.87 -18.09 0.09
N ASN A 54 -9.93 -18.29 -0.85
CA ASN A 54 -8.60 -18.84 -0.57
C ASN A 54 -7.46 -17.82 -0.78
N THR A 55 -7.80 -16.56 -1.01
CA THR A 55 -6.84 -15.48 -1.30
C THR A 55 -7.15 -14.30 -0.42
N PHE A 56 -6.17 -13.48 -0.04
CA PHE A 56 -6.40 -12.29 0.76
C PHE A 56 -5.39 -11.20 0.37
N ASN A 57 -5.87 -10.10 -0.24
CA ASN A 57 -5.03 -9.01 -0.72
C ASN A 57 -4.97 -7.90 0.33
N ILE A 58 -3.76 -7.49 0.72
CA ILE A 58 -3.54 -6.42 1.71
C ILE A 58 -2.82 -5.25 1.05
N GLY A 59 -3.47 -4.10 0.96
CA GLY A 59 -2.88 -2.88 0.41
C GLY A 59 -2.27 -1.99 1.49
N PHE A 60 -1.33 -1.13 1.10
CA PHE A 60 -0.77 -0.09 1.96
C PHE A 60 -1.02 1.30 1.38
N THR A 61 -1.40 2.26 2.22
CA THR A 61 -1.61 3.65 1.80
C THR A 61 -0.88 4.60 2.74
N THR A 62 -0.54 5.79 2.25
CA THR A 62 0.09 6.85 3.05
C THR A 62 -0.36 8.21 2.56
N TYR A 63 -0.47 9.19 3.43
CA TYR A 63 -0.82 10.56 3.06
C TYR A 63 0.42 11.40 2.72
N THR A 64 1.48 11.33 3.53
CA THR A 64 2.70 12.12 3.36
C THR A 64 3.90 11.45 4.01
N GLY A 65 5.03 12.16 4.10
CA GLY A 65 6.21 11.71 4.83
C GLY A 65 7.45 11.66 3.97
N THR A 66 8.22 10.57 4.07
CA THR A 66 9.49 10.40 3.36
C THR A 66 9.65 8.97 2.85
N VAL A 67 10.35 8.84 1.73
CA VAL A 67 10.61 7.56 1.05
C VAL A 67 12.03 7.52 0.52
N THR A 68 12.58 6.31 0.38
CA THR A 68 13.80 6.07 -0.36
C THR A 68 13.43 5.57 -1.75
N ALA A 69 13.68 6.38 -2.77
CA ALA A 69 13.32 6.05 -4.16
C ALA A 69 14.22 6.79 -5.16
N ALA A 70 14.44 6.18 -6.31
CA ALA A 70 15.19 6.78 -7.42
C ALA A 70 14.31 7.74 -8.25
N ASP A 71 14.93 8.55 -9.11
CA ASP A 71 14.19 9.39 -10.08
C ASP A 71 13.77 8.61 -11.34
N SER A 72 14.51 7.54 -11.66
CA SER A 72 14.27 6.65 -12.80
C SER A 72 14.92 5.29 -12.55
N TRP A 73 14.66 4.34 -13.44
CA TRP A 73 15.37 3.06 -13.45
C TRP A 73 16.88 3.28 -13.57
N ASP A 74 17.64 2.36 -12.99
CA ASP A 74 19.11 2.33 -12.99
C ASP A 74 19.78 3.57 -12.37
N MET A 75 19.03 4.40 -11.64
CA MET A 75 19.54 5.52 -10.86
C MET A 75 19.65 5.14 -9.39
N ASP A 76 20.59 5.78 -8.70
CA ASP A 76 20.80 5.58 -7.26
C ASP A 76 19.54 5.92 -6.44
N PRO A 77 19.28 5.17 -5.35
CA PRO A 77 18.21 5.49 -4.42
C PRO A 77 18.50 6.83 -3.72
N ASN A 78 17.48 7.65 -3.55
CA ASN A 78 17.62 8.95 -2.88
C ASN A 78 16.56 9.13 -1.79
N PHE A 79 16.90 9.91 -0.77
CA PHE A 79 15.96 10.34 0.26
C PHE A 79 15.01 11.39 -0.33
N LYS A 80 13.70 11.16 -0.26
CA LYS A 80 12.70 12.05 -0.86
C LYS A 80 11.55 12.33 0.08
N ARG A 81 11.09 13.59 0.10
CA ARG A 81 9.81 13.95 0.72
C ARG A 81 8.65 13.50 -0.15
N VAL A 82 7.74 12.73 0.43
CA VAL A 82 6.46 12.39 -0.17
C VAL A 82 5.55 13.61 -0.01
N ARG A 83 4.99 14.10 -1.11
CA ARG A 83 4.02 15.22 -1.06
C ARG A 83 2.76 14.78 -0.31
N PRO A 84 2.05 15.70 0.36
CA PRO A 84 0.65 15.45 0.73
C PRO A 84 -0.11 14.87 -0.46
N SER A 85 -0.94 13.86 -0.21
CA SER A 85 -1.71 13.26 -1.29
C SER A 85 -2.73 14.24 -1.86
N LEU A 86 -3.27 13.92 -3.03
CA LEU A 86 -4.25 14.77 -3.70
C LEU A 86 -5.61 14.68 -3.03
N ASP A 87 -6.35 15.78 -2.99
CA ASP A 87 -7.66 15.86 -2.33
C ASP A 87 -8.67 14.80 -2.85
N GLU A 88 -8.62 14.45 -4.14
CA GLU A 88 -9.52 13.44 -4.72
C GLU A 88 -9.06 11.98 -4.52
N SER A 89 -7.98 11.78 -3.75
CA SER A 89 -7.36 10.46 -3.54
C SER A 89 -7.93 9.71 -2.34
N VAL A 90 -7.79 8.39 -2.37
CA VAL A 90 -8.08 7.53 -1.23
C VAL A 90 -7.21 7.91 -0.04
N GLU A 91 -5.94 8.20 -0.26
CA GLU A 91 -4.99 8.56 0.78
C GLU A 91 -5.45 9.81 1.55
N PHE A 92 -6.00 10.80 0.84
CA PHE A 92 -6.53 12.02 1.46
C PHE A 92 -7.82 11.74 2.25
N LEU A 93 -8.74 10.97 1.67
CA LEU A 93 -9.96 10.54 2.38
C LEU A 93 -9.63 9.83 3.70
N LEU A 94 -8.60 8.98 3.69
CA LEU A 94 -8.14 8.26 4.87
C LEU A 94 -7.50 9.21 5.89
N HIS A 95 -6.63 10.12 5.46
CA HIS A 95 -6.09 11.18 6.31
C HIS A 95 -7.19 12.01 6.98
N GLU A 96 -8.16 12.49 6.20
CA GLU A 96 -9.28 13.28 6.70
C GLU A 96 -10.13 12.52 7.71
N ALA A 97 -10.44 11.25 7.44
CA ALA A 97 -11.18 10.41 8.37
C ALA A 97 -10.45 10.24 9.71
N MET A 98 -9.12 10.18 9.69
CA MET A 98 -8.29 10.09 10.88
C MET A 98 -8.28 11.39 11.69
N ILE A 99 -7.95 12.53 11.06
CA ILE A 99 -7.83 13.81 11.78
C ILE A 99 -9.17 14.33 12.32
N ASN A 100 -10.28 13.96 11.68
CA ASN A 100 -11.63 14.33 12.11
C ASN A 100 -12.22 13.38 13.15
N ASN A 101 -11.52 12.29 13.49
CA ASN A 101 -11.98 11.32 14.46
C ASN A 101 -11.22 11.48 15.78
N SER A 102 -11.81 12.23 16.72
CA SER A 102 -11.25 12.47 18.06
C SER A 102 -11.01 11.21 18.89
N THR A 103 -11.51 10.05 18.47
CA THR A 103 -11.29 8.75 19.14
C THR A 103 -10.10 7.97 18.56
N MET A 104 -9.56 8.37 17.40
CA MET A 104 -8.34 7.78 16.85
C MET A 104 -7.12 8.36 17.56
N ILE A 105 -6.75 7.75 18.68
CA ILE A 105 -5.52 8.03 19.43
C ILE A 105 -4.40 7.11 18.90
N ASN A 106 -4.16 7.13 17.59
CA ASN A 106 -3.08 6.35 16.99
C ASN A 106 -2.05 7.30 16.38
N ASP A 107 -0.79 6.87 16.32
CA ASP A 107 0.35 7.56 15.67
C ASP A 107 0.21 7.65 14.13
N GLY A 108 -0.99 7.96 13.64
CA GLY A 108 -1.28 8.04 12.22
C GLY A 108 -1.55 6.70 11.54
N GLN A 109 -1.80 5.62 12.29
CA GLN A 109 -1.80 4.26 11.74
C GLN A 109 -3.06 3.47 12.10
N TYR A 110 -3.69 2.86 11.10
CA TYR A 110 -4.84 1.99 11.28
C TYR A 110 -5.03 1.09 10.05
N PHE A 111 -5.94 0.12 10.16
CA PHE A 111 -6.32 -0.70 9.02
C PHE A 111 -7.83 -0.71 8.84
N LEU A 112 -8.27 -0.87 7.59
CA LEU A 112 -9.66 -1.05 7.21
C LEU A 112 -9.84 -2.44 6.64
N LEU A 113 -10.77 -3.21 7.22
CA LEU A 113 -11.07 -4.57 6.80
C LEU A 113 -12.34 -4.60 5.94
N PHE A 114 -12.21 -4.79 4.63
CA PHE A 114 -13.33 -4.82 3.69
C PHE A 114 -14.03 -6.17 3.65
N ARG A 115 -13.26 -7.24 3.86
CA ARG A 115 -13.77 -8.62 3.85
C ARG A 115 -13.31 -9.37 5.08
N SER A 116 -14.26 -10.02 5.74
CA SER A 116 -14.02 -10.89 6.89
C SER A 116 -14.95 -12.09 6.84
N ASN A 117 -14.48 -13.25 7.29
CA ASN A 117 -15.34 -14.40 7.55
C ASN A 117 -16.14 -14.24 8.87
N ASN A 118 -15.82 -13.22 9.66
CA ASN A 118 -16.60 -12.83 10.83
C ASN A 118 -17.50 -11.62 10.46
N PRO A 119 -18.82 -11.83 10.31
CA PRO A 119 -19.74 -10.78 9.89
C PRO A 119 -19.83 -9.61 10.88
N SER A 120 -19.42 -9.80 12.14
CA SER A 120 -19.36 -8.74 13.16
C SER A 120 -18.19 -7.78 12.97
N VAL A 121 -17.29 -8.02 11.99
CA VAL A 121 -16.03 -7.26 11.77
C VAL A 121 -16.00 -6.62 10.37
N ILE A 122 -17.14 -6.55 9.69
CA ILE A 122 -17.23 -5.92 8.36
C ILE A 122 -17.61 -4.44 8.55
N LEU A 123 -17.06 -3.56 7.71
CA LEU A 123 -17.45 -2.15 7.67
C LEU A 123 -18.96 -1.98 7.52
N SER A 124 -19.48 -0.85 8.02
CA SER A 124 -20.89 -0.51 7.78
C SER A 124 -21.17 -0.47 6.27
N LYS A 125 -22.42 -0.74 5.89
CA LYS A 125 -22.83 -0.75 4.48
C LYS A 125 -22.56 0.62 3.82
N GLU A 126 -22.73 1.69 4.57
CA GLU A 126 -22.47 3.06 4.16
C GLU A 126 -20.98 3.26 3.84
N LEU A 127 -20.10 2.85 4.76
CA LEU A 127 -18.66 2.98 4.58
C LEU A 127 -18.14 2.10 3.45
N HIS A 128 -18.66 0.88 3.32
CA HIS A 128 -18.35 0.02 2.19
C HIS A 128 -18.76 0.67 0.86
N THR A 129 -19.94 1.28 0.80
CA THR A 129 -20.42 1.98 -0.40
C THR A 129 -19.53 3.18 -0.73
N GLU A 130 -19.13 3.96 0.28
CA GLU A 130 -18.23 5.08 0.08
C GLU A 130 -16.87 4.64 -0.44
N LEU A 131 -16.27 3.60 0.13
CA LEU A 131 -14.95 3.10 -0.26
C LEU A 131 -14.96 2.30 -1.57
N HIS A 132 -16.15 1.89 -2.03
CA HIS A 132 -16.35 1.32 -3.36
C HIS A 132 -16.39 2.38 -4.48
N LYS A 133 -16.51 3.67 -4.14
CA LYS A 133 -16.44 4.72 -5.17
C LYS A 133 -15.02 4.78 -5.74
N LYS A 134 -14.95 4.88 -7.05
CA LYS A 134 -13.70 5.03 -7.77
C LYS A 134 -13.05 6.38 -7.41
N ARG A 135 -11.80 6.35 -6.97
CA ARG A 135 -10.99 7.53 -6.59
C ARG A 135 -9.59 7.40 -7.14
N LEU A 136 -8.78 8.45 -6.98
CA LEU A 136 -7.36 8.33 -7.23
C LEU A 136 -6.70 7.49 -6.14
N GLU A 137 -5.75 6.67 -6.52
CA GLU A 137 -4.88 5.91 -5.63
C GLU A 137 -3.43 6.17 -6.03
N ARG A 138 -2.58 6.33 -5.01
CA ARG A 138 -1.16 6.60 -5.18
C ARG A 138 -0.33 5.31 -5.15
N ALA A 139 0.54 5.18 -6.14
CA ALA A 139 1.56 4.13 -6.25
C ALA A 139 2.97 4.74 -6.33
N ILE A 140 3.65 4.77 -5.19
CA ILE A 140 5.07 5.09 -5.10
C ILE A 140 5.84 3.79 -4.86
N GLY A 141 6.62 3.37 -5.85
CA GLY A 141 7.49 2.21 -5.75
C GLY A 141 8.96 2.61 -5.60
N VAL A 142 9.84 1.83 -6.23
CA VAL A 142 11.29 2.11 -6.27
C VAL A 142 11.65 3.40 -7.02
N ILE A 143 10.70 3.95 -7.78
CA ILE A 143 10.81 5.26 -8.45
C ILE A 143 9.77 6.21 -7.84
N TYR A 144 10.20 7.44 -7.55
CA TYR A 144 9.30 8.52 -7.15
C TYR A 144 9.62 9.84 -7.85
N ARG A 145 8.65 10.40 -8.57
CA ARG A 145 8.76 11.64 -9.33
C ARG A 145 7.78 12.70 -8.80
N PRO A 146 8.15 13.47 -7.76
CA PRO A 146 7.23 14.40 -7.11
C PRO A 146 6.77 15.55 -8.01
N ARG A 147 7.55 15.94 -9.02
CA ARG A 147 7.19 17.01 -9.97
C ARG A 147 6.08 16.63 -10.94
N THR A 148 5.92 15.34 -11.22
CA THR A 148 4.93 14.78 -12.17
C THR A 148 4.06 13.73 -11.49
N GLU A 149 3.86 13.86 -10.17
CA GLU A 149 3.28 12.81 -9.33
C GLU A 149 1.88 12.40 -9.81
N ARG A 150 1.01 13.38 -10.12
CA ARG A 150 -0.33 13.12 -10.63
C ARG A 150 -0.33 12.21 -11.86
N GLN A 151 0.60 12.43 -12.79
CA GLN A 151 0.69 11.68 -14.04
C GLN A 151 1.44 10.37 -13.88
N SER A 152 2.42 10.31 -12.97
CA SER A 152 3.37 9.19 -12.86
C SER A 152 2.98 8.16 -11.80
N HIS A 153 2.25 8.58 -10.78
CA HIS A 153 2.04 7.81 -9.55
C HIS A 153 0.57 7.74 -9.12
N TYR A 154 -0.37 8.32 -9.87
CA TYR A 154 -1.78 8.17 -9.56
C TYR A 154 -2.52 7.45 -10.68
N PHE A 155 -3.37 6.52 -10.27
CA PHE A 155 -4.35 5.89 -11.14
C PHE A 155 -5.70 5.84 -10.45
N ASP A 156 -6.68 5.52 -11.26
CA ASP A 156 -8.10 5.46 -10.93
C ASP A 156 -8.40 4.09 -10.31
N ALA A 157 -8.90 3.97 -9.08
CA ALA A 157 -9.09 2.66 -8.44
C ALA A 157 -10.32 2.57 -7.53
N ASN A 158 -10.80 1.34 -7.33
CA ASN A 158 -11.81 0.98 -6.34
C ASN A 158 -11.12 0.22 -5.19
N LEU A 159 -10.94 0.90 -4.06
CA LEU A 159 -10.10 0.41 -2.96
C LEU A 159 -10.64 -0.90 -2.36
N SER A 160 -11.95 -0.94 -2.05
CA SER A 160 -12.57 -2.05 -1.31
C SER A 160 -12.74 -3.34 -2.10
N THR A 161 -12.55 -3.28 -3.42
CA THR A 161 -12.58 -4.46 -4.30
C THR A 161 -11.19 -4.87 -4.77
N GLN A 162 -10.28 -3.90 -4.92
CA GLN A 162 -8.88 -4.16 -5.17
C GLN A 162 -8.23 -4.93 -4.02
N PHE A 163 -8.53 -4.56 -2.77
CA PHE A 163 -7.97 -5.16 -1.56
C PHE A 163 -9.05 -5.70 -0.64
N ASP A 164 -8.68 -6.69 0.18
CA ASP A 164 -9.53 -7.21 1.25
C ASP A 164 -9.29 -6.47 2.57
N CYS A 165 -8.10 -5.89 2.73
CA CYS A 165 -7.69 -5.04 3.82
C CYS A 165 -6.75 -3.95 3.31
N VAL A 166 -6.82 -2.75 3.87
CA VAL A 166 -5.81 -1.72 3.66
C VAL A 166 -5.24 -1.27 4.98
N ILE A 167 -3.91 -1.23 5.07
CA ILE A 167 -3.18 -0.62 6.16
C ILE A 167 -2.82 0.80 5.75
N HIS A 168 -3.26 1.78 6.54
CA HIS A 168 -2.95 3.18 6.34
C HIS A 168 -1.86 3.61 7.32
N VAL A 169 -0.81 4.24 6.80
CA VAL A 169 0.26 4.88 7.56
C VAL A 169 0.33 6.33 7.10
N ASP A 170 -0.28 7.22 7.87
CA ASP A 170 -0.51 8.62 7.48
C ASP A 170 0.79 9.34 7.09
N VAL A 171 1.82 9.20 7.94
CA VAL A 171 3.15 9.78 7.71
C VAL A 171 4.20 8.66 7.68
N THR A 172 4.81 8.46 6.51
CA THR A 172 5.86 7.46 6.30
C THR A 172 7.27 8.00 6.59
N ARG A 173 8.20 7.07 6.85
CA ARG A 173 9.63 7.36 7.02
C ARG A 173 10.44 6.60 5.98
N ALA A 174 11.42 7.28 5.38
CA ALA A 174 12.31 6.68 4.39
C ALA A 174 13.08 5.50 5.00
N LEU A 175 13.09 4.36 4.30
CA LEU A 175 13.92 3.23 4.68
C LEU A 175 15.39 3.60 4.51
N ARG A 176 16.22 3.32 5.52
CA ARG A 176 17.67 3.53 5.40
C ARG A 176 18.28 2.47 4.50
N PRO A 177 18.98 2.86 3.41
CA PRO A 177 19.72 1.92 2.58
C PRO A 177 20.71 1.09 3.40
N LEU A 178 20.91 -0.18 3.03
CA LEU A 178 21.97 -1.00 3.62
C LEU A 178 23.35 -0.48 3.19
N GLU A 179 23.47 -0.09 1.92
CA GLU A 179 24.63 0.58 1.36
C GLU A 179 24.33 2.08 1.24
N MET A 180 25.06 2.89 1.99
CA MET A 180 24.83 4.33 2.04
C MET A 180 25.36 5.00 0.77
N HIS A 181 24.46 5.67 0.05
CA HIS A 181 24.83 6.54 -1.07
C HIS A 181 25.04 7.97 -0.55
N PRO A 182 26.15 8.65 -0.90
CA PRO A 182 26.41 10.03 -0.45
C PRO A 182 25.27 11.01 -0.77
N ALA A 183 24.63 10.85 -1.92
CA ALA A 183 23.48 11.66 -2.32
C ALA A 183 22.27 11.46 -1.39
N TRP A 184 22.05 10.23 -0.92
CA TRP A 184 20.97 9.91 0.03
C TRP A 184 21.22 10.58 1.38
N GLU A 185 22.44 10.48 1.92
CA GLU A 185 22.80 11.13 3.20
C GLU A 185 22.68 12.65 3.15
N GLN A 186 23.17 13.24 2.06
CA GLN A 186 23.09 14.67 1.86
C GLN A 186 21.63 15.12 1.80
N ALA A 187 20.80 14.41 1.04
CA ALA A 187 19.38 14.68 0.96
C ALA A 187 18.66 14.47 2.30
N GLU A 188 18.97 13.43 3.09
CA GLU A 188 18.40 13.27 4.45
C GLU A 188 18.70 14.50 5.30
N LYS A 189 19.95 14.97 5.32
CA LYS A 189 20.39 16.16 6.10
C LYS A 189 19.68 17.44 5.67
N GLU A 190 19.56 17.69 4.37
CA GLU A 190 18.88 18.87 3.82
C GLU A 190 17.37 18.90 4.13
N HIS A 191 16.76 17.73 4.33
CA HIS A 191 15.33 17.61 4.58
C HIS A 191 14.96 17.48 6.06
N ILE A 192 15.92 17.32 6.97
CA ILE A 192 15.71 17.51 8.40
C ILE A 192 15.57 19.04 8.62
N PRO A 193 14.44 19.54 9.15
CA PRO A 193 14.35 20.96 9.50
C PRO A 193 15.51 21.32 10.42
N ASP A 194 16.20 22.45 10.19
CA ASP A 194 17.24 22.96 11.09
C ASP A 194 16.71 22.93 12.52
N THR A 195 17.17 21.97 13.33
CA THR A 195 16.90 21.92 14.77
C THR A 195 17.82 22.92 15.48
N PHE A 196 17.79 24.17 15.06
CA PHE A 196 18.30 25.28 15.85
C PHE A 196 17.19 25.70 16.83
N PRO A 197 17.47 25.81 18.15
CA PRO A 197 16.48 26.28 19.08
C PRO A 197 16.13 27.73 18.74
N MET A 198 14.86 27.97 18.43
CA MET A 198 14.29 29.32 18.38
C MET A 198 14.33 29.88 19.79
N ASN A 199 15.37 30.63 20.12
CA ASN A 199 15.38 31.53 21.27
C ASN A 199 14.51 32.75 20.92
N VAL A 200 13.30 32.81 21.47
CA VAL A 200 12.68 34.00 22.08
C VAL A 200 11.46 33.59 22.91
#